data_AF-A0A7K2NYF6-F1
#
_entry.id   AF-A0A7K2NYF6-F1
#
_cell.length_a   1.000
_cell.length_b   1.000
_cell.length_c   1.000
_cell.angle_alpha   90.00
_cell.angle_beta   90.00
_cell.angle_gamma   90.00
#
_symmetry.space_group_name_H-M   'P 1'
#
loop_
_entity.id
_entity.type
_entity.pdbx_description
1 polymer ?
#
loop_
_entity_poly.entity_id
_entity_poly.type
_entity_poly.pdbx_seq_one_letter_code
_entity_poly.pdbx_strand_id
1 'polypeptide(L)' 'MYEGVVQDLIDELGRLPGVGPKSAQRIAFHILQAEP' A
#
# COMPACT_ATOMS: atom_id res chain seq x y z
N MET A 1 11.51 -5.45 5.57
CA MET A 1 10.59 -5.30 4.43
C MET A 1 9.63 -4.22 4.89
N TYR A 2 9.83 -2.97 4.44
CA TYR A 2 9.24 -1.69 4.88
C TYR A 2 8.98 -1.51 6.40
N GLU A 3 9.65 -0.53 7.01
CA GLU A 3 9.37 -0.14 8.40
C GLU A 3 8.41 1.05 8.45
N GLY A 4 7.55 1.08 9.46
CA GLY A 4 6.68 2.22 9.76
C GLY A 4 5.45 2.35 8.84
N VAL A 5 4.98 3.58 8.69
CA VAL A 5 3.67 3.95 8.09
C VAL A 5 3.39 3.38 6.69
N VAL A 6 4.45 3.05 5.94
CA VAL A 6 4.32 2.43 4.61
C VAL A 6 3.78 1.00 4.71
N GLN A 7 4.24 0.23 5.70
CA GLN A 7 3.75 -1.14 5.89
C GLN A 7 2.30 -1.15 6.38
N ASP A 8 1.94 -0.25 7.30
CA ASP A 8 0.56 -0.10 7.78
C ASP A 8 -0.38 0.24 6.62
N LEU A 9 0.02 1.15 5.72
CA LEU A 9 -0.76 1.48 4.53
C LEU A 9 -0.94 0.27 3.61
N ILE A 10 0.12 -0.51 3.39
CA ILE A 10 0.05 -1.73 2.58
C ILE A 10 -0.90 -2.75 3.21
N ASP A 11 -0.86 -2.92 4.52
CA ASP A 11 -1.69 -3.88 5.25
C ASP A 11 -3.17 -3.47 5.23
N GLU A 12 -3.47 -2.19 5.40
CA GLU A 12 -4.84 -1.67 5.31
C GLU A 12 -5.40 -1.76 3.87
N LEU A 13 -4.59 -1.44 2.86
CA LEU A 13 -4.98 -1.62 1.45
C LEU A 13 -5.23 -3.10 1.11
N GLY A 14 -4.48 -4.01 1.71
CA GLY A 14 -4.63 -5.47 1.52
C GLY A 14 -5.93 -6.05 2.10
N ARG A 15 -6.66 -5.31 2.95
CA ARG A 15 -7.97 -5.72 3.48
C ARG A 15 -9.12 -5.47 2.51
N LEU A 16 -8.90 -4.68 1.46
CA LEU A 16 -9.92 -4.37 0.47
C LEU A 16 -10.24 -5.62 -0.38
N PRO A 17 -11.52 -5.89 -0.67
CA PRO A 17 -11.90 -7.04 -1.48
C PRO A 17 -11.26 -6.93 -2.87
N GLY A 18 -10.52 -7.98 -3.28
CA GLY A 18 -9.82 -8.01 -4.57
C GLY A 18 -8.43 -7.35 -4.58
N VAL A 19 -7.94 -6.83 -3.46
CA VAL A 19 -6.59 -6.24 -3.37
C VAL A 19 -5.65 -7.18 -2.60
N GLY A 20 -4.87 -7.96 -3.34
CA GLY A 20 -3.82 -8.82 -2.73
C GLY A 20 -2.55 -8.04 -2.36
N PRO A 21 -1.62 -8.65 -1.59
CA PRO A 21 -0.42 -7.97 -1.05
C PRO A 21 0.43 -7.23 -2.10
N LYS A 22 0.63 -7.85 -3.27
CA LYS A 22 1.38 -7.24 -4.39
C LYS A 22 0.66 -6.02 -4.98
N SER A 23 -0.67 -6.04 -5.02
CA SER A 23 -1.45 -4.90 -5.52
C SER A 23 -1.51 -3.78 -4.48
N ALA A 24 -1.66 -4.12 -3.20
CA ALA A 24 -1.62 -3.17 -2.09
C ALA A 24 -0.30 -2.39 -2.07
N GLN A 25 0.83 -3.09 -2.19
CA GLN A 25 2.15 -2.47 -2.31
C GLN A 25 2.24 -1.50 -3.49
N ARG A 26 1.76 -1.91 -4.68
CA ARG A 26 1.76 -1.03 -5.86
C ARG A 26 0.92 0.22 -5.66
N ILE A 27 -0.25 0.09 -5.05
CA ILE A 27 -1.15 1.23 -4.78
C ILE A 27 -0.50 2.17 -3.74
N ALA A 28 0.08 1.62 -2.66
CA ALA A 28 0.77 2.42 -1.65
C ALA A 28 1.89 3.28 -2.27
N PHE A 29 2.74 2.67 -3.12
CA PHE A 29 3.80 3.43 -3.79
C PHE A 29 3.28 4.42 -4.82
N HIS A 30 2.18 4.11 -5.51
CA HIS A 30 1.53 5.07 -6.39
C HIS A 30 1.05 6.32 -5.64
N ILE A 31 0.41 6.14 -4.48
CA ILE A 31 -0.07 7.25 -3.62
C ILE A 31 1.11 8.07 -3.09
N LEU A 32 2.17 7.42 -2.60
CA LEU A 32 3.35 8.10 -2.05
C LEU A 32 4.16 8.86 -3.12
N GLN A 33 4.07 8.45 -4.39
CA GLN A 33 4.71 9.12 -5.53
C GLN A 33 3.81 10.17 -6.19
N ALA A 34 2.52 10.23 -5.85
CA ALA A 34 1.64 11.27 -6.34
C ALA A 34 2.01 12.58 -5.63
N GLU A 35 2.71 13.47 -6.32
CA GLU A 35 2.75 14.88 -5.94
C GLU A 35 1.32 15.45 -6.02
N PRO A 36 0.94 16.37 -5.10
CA PRO A 36 -0.43 16.86 -4.96
C PRO A 36 -0.97 17.60 -6.18
#